data_AF-A0A1H6RCX7-F1
#
_entry.id   AF-A0A1H6RCX7-F1
#
_cell.length_a   1.000
_cell.length_b   1.000
_cell.length_c   1.000
_cell.angle_alpha   90.00
_cell.angle_beta   90.00
_cell.angle_gamma   90.00
#
_symmetry.space_group_name_H-M   'P 1'
#
loop_
_entity.id
_entity.type
_entity.pdbx_description
1 polymer ?
#
loop_
_entity_poly.entity_id
_entity_poly.type
_entity_poly.pdbx_seq_one_letter_code
_entity_poly.pdbx_strand_id
1 'polypeptide(L)'
;MQNLSIRGFIVTFLIQLFISSPGQSQNNSLSSCDPAKDYSVIKKGERKCITGNSTITYLTLEGGTLIIDGNSRINNLAIDGGKILITRTSTALLPSMTLNNVTLSNNGSITYMGNVKLNDSNSYIINETSESKMDWGASELILIGKNATFVNNGSATIGTLRIESKSAKVIFGENSLTNVMNLISSSDNRIIVPQGSAKLNQTGYAQLSKSLTASKNLVICPGSASELRALSKNIGGYGKATVLEKGCQISPIPR
;
A
#
# COMPACT_ATOMS: atom_id res chain seq x y z
N MET A 1 18.00 24.71 -27.78
CA MET A 1 16.95 23.67 -27.70
C MET A 1 17.29 22.74 -26.54
N GLN A 2 16.78 23.04 -25.34
CA GLN A 2 16.98 22.22 -24.15
C GLN A 2 15.87 21.17 -24.09
N ASN A 3 16.26 19.89 -24.09
CA ASN A 3 15.37 18.77 -23.87
C ASN A 3 14.87 18.80 -22.41
N LEU A 4 13.72 19.42 -22.18
CA LEU A 4 13.00 19.31 -20.92
C LEU A 4 12.56 17.85 -20.74
N SER A 5 13.08 17.19 -19.72
CA SER A 5 12.75 15.81 -19.39
C SER A 5 11.31 15.71 -18.84
N ILE A 6 10.35 15.49 -19.74
CA ILE A 6 8.91 15.33 -19.47
C ILE A 6 8.59 14.10 -18.59
N ARG A 7 9.56 13.22 -18.32
CA ARG A 7 9.35 11.98 -17.56
C ARG A 7 9.22 12.17 -16.04
N GLY A 8 9.63 13.32 -15.50
CA GLY A 8 9.51 13.64 -14.06
C GLY A 8 8.15 14.19 -13.65
N PHE A 9 7.39 14.80 -14.57
CA PHE A 9 6.17 15.55 -14.24
C PHE A 9 4.91 14.67 -14.14
N ILE A 10 4.89 13.52 -14.83
CA ILE A 10 3.71 12.64 -14.88
C ILE A 10 3.51 11.85 -13.58
N VAL A 11 4.58 11.59 -12.80
CA VAL A 11 4.46 10.88 -11.52
C VAL A 11 3.88 11.78 -10.43
N THR A 12 4.19 13.08 -10.44
CA THR A 12 3.63 14.06 -9.51
C THR A 12 2.14 14.33 -9.80
N PHE A 13 1.74 14.35 -11.09
CA PHE A 13 0.36 14.63 -11.47
C PHE A 13 -0.61 13.48 -11.17
N LEU A 14 -0.17 12.22 -11.25
CA LEU A 14 -0.97 11.08 -10.81
C LEU A 14 -1.15 11.05 -9.30
N ILE A 15 -0.16 11.49 -8.52
CA ILE A 15 -0.31 11.62 -7.06
C ILE A 15 -1.26 12.77 -6.71
N GLN A 16 -1.20 13.91 -7.41
CA GLN A 16 -2.16 15.02 -7.21
C GLN A 16 -3.60 14.70 -7.64
N LEU A 17 -3.82 13.73 -8.53
CA LEU A 17 -5.17 13.26 -8.87
C LEU A 17 -5.77 12.30 -7.81
N PHE A 18 -4.95 11.76 -6.89
CA PHE A 18 -5.42 10.94 -5.77
C PHE A 18 -5.32 11.65 -4.40
N ILE A 19 -4.45 12.64 -4.25
CA ILE A 19 -4.46 13.54 -3.09
C ILE A 19 -5.51 14.62 -3.37
N SER A 20 -6.78 14.29 -3.11
CA SER A 20 -7.78 15.32 -2.83
C SER A 20 -7.20 16.31 -1.81
N SER A 21 -7.31 17.60 -2.10
CA SER A 21 -6.89 18.71 -1.23
C SER A 21 -7.10 18.37 0.25
N PRO A 22 -6.07 18.50 1.12
CA PRO A 22 -6.24 18.32 2.56
C PRO A 22 -7.18 19.43 3.05
N GLY A 23 -8.46 19.11 3.22
CA GLY A 23 -9.46 20.08 3.65
C GLY A 23 -10.86 19.90 3.06
N GLN A 24 -11.05 19.09 2.01
CA GLN A 24 -12.40 18.65 1.67
C GLN A 24 -12.67 17.33 2.37
N SER A 25 -13.38 17.41 3.50
CA SER A 25 -14.23 16.31 3.96
C SER A 25 -15.03 15.85 2.75
N GLN A 26 -14.66 14.72 2.16
CA GLN A 26 -15.62 13.98 1.36
C GLN A 26 -16.69 13.54 2.36
N ASN A 27 -17.71 14.39 2.52
CA ASN A 27 -19.03 13.99 2.94
C ASN A 27 -19.56 13.01 1.90
N ASN A 28 -18.96 11.82 1.85
CA ASN A 28 -19.59 10.62 1.32
C ASN A 28 -20.68 10.31 2.34
N SER A 29 -21.81 11.00 2.25
CA SER A 29 -22.93 10.68 3.10
C SER A 29 -23.29 9.23 2.80
N LEU A 30 -23.18 8.40 3.83
CA LEU A 30 -23.56 6.99 3.82
C LEU A 30 -25.05 6.78 3.51
N SER A 31 -25.81 7.87 3.38
CA SER A 31 -27.25 7.92 3.18
C SER A 31 -27.75 7.43 1.81
N SER A 32 -26.91 6.82 0.97
CA SER A 32 -27.32 6.32 -0.36
C SER A 32 -26.72 4.98 -0.77
N CYS A 33 -26.30 4.17 0.20
CA CYS A 33 -25.59 2.94 -0.07
C CYS A 33 -26.37 1.71 0.40
N ASP A 34 -26.71 0.83 -0.55
CA ASP A 34 -27.37 -0.43 -0.23
C ASP A 34 -26.46 -1.33 0.63
N PRO A 35 -27.00 -2.09 1.60
CA PRO A 35 -26.17 -2.98 2.41
C PRO A 35 -25.60 -4.13 1.57
N ALA A 36 -24.30 -4.41 1.74
CA ALA A 36 -23.69 -5.65 1.29
C ALA A 36 -24.16 -6.79 2.22
N LYS A 37 -24.46 -7.95 1.62
CA LYS A 37 -24.94 -9.13 2.34
C LYS A 37 -24.05 -10.34 2.04
N ASP A 38 -24.15 -11.35 2.90
CA ASP A 38 -23.54 -12.65 2.63
C ASP A 38 -23.93 -13.18 1.26
N TYR A 39 -22.94 -13.68 0.52
CA TYR A 39 -23.04 -14.22 -0.84
C TYR A 39 -23.50 -13.20 -1.89
N SER A 40 -23.53 -11.90 -1.57
CA SER A 40 -23.87 -10.89 -2.56
C SER A 40 -22.75 -10.68 -3.58
N VAL A 41 -23.16 -10.33 -4.79
CA VAL A 41 -22.28 -9.93 -5.90
C VAL A 41 -22.47 -8.44 -6.11
N ILE A 42 -21.37 -7.67 -6.07
CA ILE A 42 -21.36 -6.23 -6.28
C ILE A 42 -20.88 -5.96 -7.70
N LYS A 43 -21.81 -5.72 -8.61
CA LYS A 43 -21.54 -5.57 -10.04
C LYS A 43 -21.10 -4.15 -10.39
N LYS A 44 -20.53 -3.99 -11.58
CA LYS A 44 -20.16 -2.68 -12.14
C LYS A 44 -21.33 -1.69 -12.07
N GLY A 45 -21.05 -0.50 -11.53
CA GLY A 45 -22.04 0.56 -11.32
C GLY A 45 -22.77 0.46 -9.97
N GLU A 46 -22.72 -0.68 -9.30
CA GLU A 46 -23.30 -0.84 -7.98
C GLU A 46 -22.35 -0.33 -6.88
N ARG A 47 -22.96 0.15 -5.80
CA ARG A 47 -22.30 0.56 -4.58
C ARG A 47 -22.97 -0.15 -3.42
N LYS A 48 -22.21 -0.93 -2.64
CA LYS A 48 -22.73 -1.60 -1.44
C LYS A 48 -21.89 -1.26 -0.21
N CYS A 49 -22.53 -1.22 0.96
CA CYS A 49 -21.91 -0.84 2.22
C CYS A 49 -21.96 -1.96 3.25
N ILE A 50 -20.86 -2.13 3.99
CA ILE A 50 -20.86 -2.86 5.25
C ILE A 50 -20.81 -1.81 6.35
N THR A 51 -21.87 -1.72 7.16
CA THR A 51 -21.97 -0.77 8.26
C THR A 51 -21.96 -1.46 9.61
N GLY A 52 -21.54 -0.75 10.66
CA GLY A 52 -21.55 -1.27 12.04
C GLY A 52 -20.60 -2.45 12.24
N ASN A 53 -20.93 -3.35 13.17
CA ASN A 53 -20.14 -4.56 13.44
C ASN A 53 -20.69 -5.73 12.62
N SER A 54 -19.98 -6.19 11.60
CA SER A 54 -20.47 -7.19 10.66
C SER A 54 -19.42 -8.25 10.32
N THR A 55 -19.85 -9.50 10.13
CA THR A 55 -19.04 -10.55 9.52
C THR A 55 -19.71 -10.99 8.23
N ILE A 56 -18.98 -10.94 7.12
CA ILE A 56 -19.41 -11.42 5.81
C ILE A 56 -18.67 -12.72 5.50
N THR A 57 -19.41 -13.80 5.27
CA THR A 57 -18.85 -15.12 4.97
C THR A 57 -18.22 -15.17 3.58
N TYR A 58 -18.95 -14.65 2.59
CA TYR A 58 -18.53 -14.63 1.21
C TYR A 58 -19.07 -13.38 0.51
N LEU A 59 -18.25 -12.74 -0.31
CA LEU A 59 -18.63 -11.58 -1.12
C LEU A 59 -17.90 -11.64 -2.45
N THR A 60 -18.58 -11.27 -3.54
CA THR A 60 -17.96 -11.11 -4.86
C THR A 60 -17.98 -9.64 -5.26
N LEU A 61 -16.85 -9.11 -5.71
CA LEU A 61 -16.73 -7.78 -6.29
C LEU A 61 -16.42 -7.91 -7.80
N GLU A 62 -17.39 -7.57 -8.64
CA GLU A 62 -17.30 -7.67 -10.12
C GLU A 62 -17.36 -6.27 -10.74
N GLY A 63 -16.33 -5.46 -10.48
CA GLY A 63 -16.24 -4.10 -11.01
C GLY A 63 -17.05 -3.05 -10.25
N GLY A 64 -17.81 -3.43 -9.23
CA GLY A 64 -18.58 -2.51 -8.38
C GLY A 64 -17.74 -1.76 -7.35
N THR A 65 -18.40 -1.11 -6.38
CA THR A 65 -17.76 -0.44 -5.24
C THR A 65 -18.26 -1.00 -3.92
N LEU A 66 -17.35 -1.55 -3.13
CA LEU A 66 -17.57 -1.91 -1.73
C LEU A 66 -17.09 -0.77 -0.83
N ILE A 67 -17.95 -0.31 0.07
CA ILE A 67 -17.60 0.68 1.10
C ILE A 67 -17.72 0.01 2.46
N ILE A 68 -16.70 0.13 3.30
CA ILE A 68 -16.68 -0.40 4.66
C ILE A 68 -16.70 0.78 5.62
N ASP A 69 -17.80 0.89 6.35
CA ASP A 69 -18.10 1.96 7.29
C ASP A 69 -18.53 1.41 8.66
N GLY A 70 -17.57 0.84 9.36
CA GLY A 70 -17.75 0.13 10.61
C GLY A 70 -16.62 -0.86 10.86
N ASN A 71 -16.84 -1.78 11.78
CA ASN A 71 -15.91 -2.88 12.03
C ASN A 71 -16.40 -4.12 11.30
N SER A 72 -15.66 -4.52 10.27
CA SER A 72 -16.05 -5.63 9.42
C SER A 72 -15.00 -6.72 9.38
N ARG A 73 -15.48 -7.96 9.23
CA ARG A 73 -14.66 -9.10 8.84
C ARG A 73 -15.23 -9.70 7.57
N ILE A 74 -14.40 -9.91 6.55
CA ILE A 74 -14.78 -10.63 5.35
C ILE A 74 -13.93 -11.91 5.29
N ASN A 75 -14.58 -13.07 5.35
CA ASN A 75 -13.86 -14.35 5.38
C ASN A 75 -13.39 -14.79 3.99
N ASN A 76 -14.17 -14.47 2.95
CA ASN A 76 -13.83 -14.76 1.57
C ASN A 76 -14.31 -13.62 0.67
N LEU A 77 -13.40 -13.12 -0.18
CA LEU A 77 -13.64 -12.02 -1.08
C LEU A 77 -13.13 -12.39 -2.48
N ALA A 78 -14.04 -12.75 -3.37
CA ALA A 78 -13.74 -12.97 -4.78
C ALA A 78 -13.70 -11.62 -5.51
N ILE A 79 -12.65 -11.39 -6.29
CA ILE A 79 -12.36 -10.08 -6.89
C ILE A 79 -12.11 -10.23 -8.39
N ASP A 80 -12.97 -9.58 -9.18
CA ASP A 80 -12.83 -9.38 -10.61
C ASP A 80 -13.02 -7.88 -10.96
N GLY A 81 -12.09 -7.06 -10.47
CA GLY A 81 -12.11 -5.61 -10.64
C GLY A 81 -13.02 -4.86 -9.67
N GLY A 82 -12.93 -3.52 -9.71
CA GLY A 82 -13.78 -2.63 -8.91
C GLY A 82 -13.01 -1.79 -7.88
N LYS A 83 -13.73 -1.37 -6.84
CA LYS A 83 -13.19 -0.48 -5.80
C LYS A 83 -13.56 -0.96 -4.41
N ILE A 84 -12.63 -0.85 -3.48
CA ILE A 84 -12.86 -1.07 -2.04
C ILE A 84 -12.44 0.21 -1.32
N LEU A 85 -13.35 0.78 -0.53
CA LEU A 85 -13.10 1.97 0.27
C LEU A 85 -13.32 1.66 1.75
N ILE A 86 -12.29 1.86 2.57
CA ILE A 86 -12.41 1.86 4.03
C ILE A 86 -12.52 3.30 4.49
N THR A 87 -13.62 3.64 5.17
CA THR A 87 -13.85 5.00 5.66
C THR A 87 -12.98 5.30 6.88
N ARG A 88 -12.90 6.58 7.25
CA ARG A 88 -12.21 7.01 8.46
C ARG A 88 -12.89 6.37 9.68
N THR A 89 -12.10 6.00 10.69
CA THR A 89 -12.54 5.29 11.92
C THR A 89 -12.97 3.83 11.75
N SER A 90 -13.17 3.35 10.52
CA SER A 90 -13.54 1.97 10.25
C SER A 90 -12.37 1.01 10.41
N THR A 91 -12.70 -0.24 10.73
CA THR A 91 -11.75 -1.35 10.75
C THR A 91 -12.21 -2.47 9.83
N ALA A 92 -11.29 -3.05 9.06
CA ALA A 92 -11.59 -4.16 8.17
C ALA A 92 -10.58 -5.28 8.37
N LEU A 93 -11.08 -6.48 8.68
CA LEU A 93 -10.33 -7.71 8.63
C LEU A 93 -10.61 -8.39 7.29
N LEU A 94 -9.65 -8.30 6.37
CA LEU A 94 -9.79 -8.79 5.00
C LEU A 94 -9.03 -10.10 4.79
N PRO A 95 -9.50 -10.99 3.90
CA PRO A 95 -8.86 -12.28 3.69
C PRO A 95 -7.60 -12.13 2.83
N SER A 96 -6.91 -13.25 2.59
CA SER A 96 -5.95 -13.31 1.48
C SER A 96 -6.67 -13.01 0.17
N MET A 97 -6.06 -12.23 -0.71
CA MET A 97 -6.69 -11.82 -1.96
C MET A 97 -5.68 -11.57 -3.09
N THR A 98 -6.13 -11.77 -4.32
CA THR A 98 -5.43 -11.31 -5.53
C THR A 98 -6.22 -10.19 -6.15
N LEU A 99 -5.61 -9.00 -6.27
CA LEU A 99 -6.20 -7.83 -6.87
C LEU A 99 -5.90 -7.80 -8.38
N ASN A 100 -6.96 -7.87 -9.19
CA ASN A 100 -6.92 -7.69 -10.64
C ASN A 100 -7.78 -6.47 -10.99
N ASN A 101 -7.17 -5.38 -11.45
CA ASN A 101 -7.84 -4.11 -11.79
C ASN A 101 -8.71 -3.55 -10.66
N VAL A 102 -8.20 -3.61 -9.42
CA VAL A 102 -8.86 -3.07 -8.23
C VAL A 102 -8.11 -1.90 -7.65
N THR A 103 -8.86 -0.88 -7.23
CA THR A 103 -8.36 0.15 -6.32
C THR A 103 -8.89 -0.11 -4.91
N LEU A 104 -7.99 -0.32 -3.95
CA LEU A 104 -8.29 -0.33 -2.54
C LEU A 104 -7.77 0.96 -1.92
N SER A 105 -8.67 1.77 -1.37
CA SER A 105 -8.35 3.01 -0.65
C SER A 105 -8.71 2.87 0.82
N ASN A 106 -7.74 3.11 1.70
CA ASN A 106 -7.88 2.98 3.14
C ASN A 106 -7.73 4.33 3.84
N ASN A 107 -8.81 4.82 4.45
CA ASN A 107 -8.78 5.96 5.36
C ASN A 107 -8.89 5.53 6.84
N GLY A 108 -9.06 4.23 7.11
CA GLY A 108 -9.23 3.65 8.44
C GLY A 108 -8.09 2.69 8.78
N SER A 109 -8.45 1.53 9.32
CA SER A 109 -7.50 0.45 9.63
C SER A 109 -7.86 -0.84 8.90
N ILE A 110 -6.87 -1.48 8.29
CA ILE A 110 -7.01 -2.81 7.68
C ILE A 110 -6.06 -3.78 8.34
N THR A 111 -6.57 -4.96 8.65
CA THR A 111 -5.75 -6.14 8.95
C THR A 111 -6.02 -7.19 7.88
N TYR A 112 -4.96 -7.73 7.28
CA TYR A 112 -5.04 -8.82 6.32
C TYR A 112 -4.76 -10.14 7.02
N MET A 113 -5.65 -11.12 6.80
CA MET A 113 -5.52 -12.48 7.35
C MET A 113 -4.60 -13.38 6.53
N GLY A 114 -3.99 -12.86 5.47
CA GLY A 114 -3.11 -13.63 4.59
C GLY A 114 -2.46 -12.77 3.51
N ASN A 115 -1.90 -13.44 2.51
CA ASN A 115 -1.14 -12.78 1.46
C ASN A 115 -2.04 -11.92 0.57
N VAL A 116 -1.50 -10.78 0.13
CA VAL A 116 -2.15 -9.91 -0.86
C VAL A 116 -1.25 -9.78 -2.08
N LYS A 117 -1.80 -10.07 -3.26
CA LYS A 117 -1.07 -10.01 -4.53
C LYS A 117 -1.71 -8.98 -5.45
N LEU A 118 -0.94 -8.02 -5.94
CA LEU A 118 -1.34 -7.12 -7.02
C LEU A 118 -0.85 -7.72 -8.33
N ASN A 119 -1.78 -8.35 -9.05
CA ASN A 119 -1.46 -9.22 -10.18
C ASN A 119 -1.61 -8.52 -11.54
N ASP A 120 -2.50 -7.53 -11.63
CA ASP A 120 -2.75 -6.78 -12.86
C ASP A 120 -2.17 -5.36 -12.83
N SER A 121 -2.16 -4.73 -13.99
CA SER A 121 -1.52 -3.47 -14.28
C SER A 121 -2.17 -2.25 -13.66
N ASN A 122 -3.45 -2.33 -13.33
CA ASN A 122 -4.21 -1.25 -12.71
C ASN A 122 -4.70 -1.62 -11.31
N SER A 123 -3.89 -2.41 -10.59
CA SER A 123 -4.16 -2.74 -9.19
C SER A 123 -3.43 -1.77 -8.25
N TYR A 124 -4.18 -1.15 -7.35
CA TYR A 124 -3.72 -0.13 -6.43
C TYR A 124 -4.14 -0.47 -5.00
N ILE A 125 -3.22 -0.34 -4.06
CA ILE A 125 -3.52 -0.26 -2.63
C ILE A 125 -3.00 1.08 -2.12
N ILE A 126 -3.86 1.87 -1.50
CA ILE A 126 -3.55 3.23 -1.04
C ILE A 126 -3.93 3.32 0.44
N ASN A 127 -2.93 3.52 1.30
CA ASN A 127 -3.13 3.94 2.68
C ASN A 127 -3.12 5.47 2.70
N GLU A 128 -4.31 6.07 2.67
CA GLU A 128 -4.56 7.42 2.17
C GLU A 128 -4.01 8.53 3.07
N THR A 129 -4.07 8.33 4.39
CA THR A 129 -3.83 9.41 5.38
C THR A 129 -2.69 9.05 6.34
N SER A 130 -2.17 10.04 7.07
CA SER A 130 -1.18 9.82 8.13
C SER A 130 -1.74 9.01 9.31
N GLU A 131 -3.05 8.95 9.47
CA GLU A 131 -3.75 8.25 10.55
C GLU A 131 -4.09 6.81 10.17
N SER A 132 -4.14 6.49 8.88
CA SER A 132 -4.60 5.20 8.39
C SER A 132 -3.54 4.11 8.55
N LYS A 133 -4.00 2.90 8.85
CA LYS A 133 -3.13 1.77 9.23
C LYS A 133 -3.41 0.55 8.35
N MET A 134 -2.36 -0.13 7.94
CA MET A 134 -2.47 -1.44 7.30
C MET A 134 -1.54 -2.44 7.98
N ASP A 135 -2.04 -3.64 8.24
CA ASP A 135 -1.29 -4.69 8.91
C ASP A 135 -1.48 -6.03 8.19
N TRP A 136 -0.39 -6.59 7.68
CA TRP A 136 -0.34 -7.94 7.11
C TRP A 136 0.15 -8.99 8.13
N GLY A 137 0.58 -8.57 9.33
CA GLY A 137 1.24 -9.44 10.29
C GLY A 137 2.45 -10.14 9.66
N ALA A 138 2.44 -11.47 9.68
CA ALA A 138 3.48 -12.29 9.06
C ALA A 138 3.30 -12.52 7.54
N SER A 139 2.21 -12.03 6.94
CA SER A 139 1.84 -12.29 5.55
C SER A 139 2.64 -11.45 4.53
N GLU A 140 2.55 -11.83 3.27
CA GLU A 140 3.21 -11.12 2.16
C GLU A 140 2.31 -10.09 1.47
N LEU A 141 2.89 -8.96 1.10
CA LEU A 141 2.39 -8.07 0.06
C LEU A 141 3.27 -8.24 -1.19
N ILE A 142 2.67 -8.68 -2.29
CA ILE A 142 3.38 -9.07 -3.51
C ILE A 142 2.93 -8.20 -4.70
N LEU A 143 3.86 -7.46 -5.29
CA LEU A 143 3.61 -6.60 -6.46
C LEU A 143 4.21 -7.24 -7.71
N ILE A 144 3.36 -7.90 -8.51
CA ILE A 144 3.78 -8.55 -9.77
C ILE A 144 3.16 -7.94 -11.02
N GLY A 145 2.04 -7.22 -10.89
CA GLY A 145 1.38 -6.57 -12.01
C GLY A 145 2.21 -5.44 -12.62
N LYS A 146 1.98 -5.15 -13.90
CA LYS A 146 2.67 -4.06 -14.61
C LYS A 146 2.12 -2.70 -14.19
N ASN A 147 2.84 -1.90 -13.40
CA ASN A 147 2.30 -0.70 -12.71
C ASN A 147 1.43 -0.98 -11.49
N ALA A 148 1.44 -2.21 -10.96
CA ALA A 148 0.91 -2.48 -9.62
C ALA A 148 1.53 -1.50 -8.62
N THR A 149 0.67 -0.80 -7.86
CA THR A 149 1.13 0.31 -7.00
C THR A 149 0.63 0.14 -5.58
N PHE A 150 1.56 0.23 -4.63
CA PHE A 150 1.25 0.38 -3.21
C PHE A 150 1.67 1.78 -2.77
N VAL A 151 0.76 2.52 -2.14
CA VAL A 151 1.02 3.84 -1.56
C VAL A 151 0.79 3.78 -0.05
N ASN A 152 1.75 4.25 0.73
CA ASN A 152 1.61 4.39 2.17
C ASN A 152 1.84 5.85 2.62
N ASN A 153 0.78 6.54 3.01
CA ASN A 153 0.87 7.87 3.65
C ASN A 153 0.78 7.80 5.18
N GLY A 154 0.46 6.63 5.75
CA GLY A 154 0.31 6.41 7.19
C GLY A 154 1.29 5.37 7.71
N SER A 155 0.78 4.39 8.46
CA SER A 155 1.58 3.28 8.97
C SER A 155 1.22 1.95 8.31
N ALA A 156 2.23 1.18 7.90
CA ALA A 156 2.06 -0.18 7.40
C ALA A 156 2.99 -1.16 8.12
N THR A 157 2.49 -2.36 8.45
CA THR A 157 3.29 -3.49 8.94
C THR A 157 3.12 -4.65 7.98
N ILE A 158 4.23 -5.19 7.47
CA ILE A 158 4.24 -6.21 6.43
C ILE A 158 5.22 -7.33 6.80
N GLY A 159 4.81 -8.58 6.72
CA GLY A 159 5.71 -9.72 6.91
C GLY A 159 6.79 -9.71 5.82
N THR A 160 6.39 -9.89 4.57
CA THR A 160 7.30 -9.76 3.42
C THR A 160 6.76 -8.77 2.41
N LEU A 161 7.52 -7.72 2.10
CA LEU A 161 7.27 -6.88 0.93
C LEU A 161 8.07 -7.41 -0.26
N ARG A 162 7.37 -7.92 -1.28
CA ARG A 162 7.97 -8.51 -2.47
C ARG A 162 7.63 -7.71 -3.73
N ILE A 163 8.64 -7.18 -4.39
CA ILE A 163 8.50 -6.38 -5.62
C ILE A 163 9.15 -7.12 -6.78
N GLU A 164 8.35 -7.79 -7.61
CA GLU A 164 8.84 -8.63 -8.71
C GLU A 164 8.79 -7.92 -10.06
N SER A 165 7.79 -7.05 -10.25
CA SER A 165 7.60 -6.34 -11.51
C SER A 165 8.55 -5.14 -11.65
N LYS A 166 9.20 -5.02 -12.80
CA LYS A 166 10.07 -3.89 -13.18
C LYS A 166 9.33 -2.55 -13.28
N SER A 167 8.00 -2.57 -13.29
CA SER A 167 7.15 -1.38 -13.43
C SER A 167 6.25 -1.15 -12.22
N ALA A 168 6.20 -2.09 -11.26
CA ALA A 168 5.53 -1.87 -9.99
C ALA A 168 6.15 -0.68 -9.26
N LYS A 169 5.37 -0.09 -8.35
CA LYS A 169 5.81 1.06 -7.56
C LYS A 169 5.37 0.89 -6.11
N VAL A 170 6.25 1.25 -5.21
CA VAL A 170 5.94 1.48 -3.80
C VAL A 170 6.20 2.94 -3.53
N ILE A 171 5.20 3.67 -3.09
CA ILE A 171 5.29 5.11 -2.85
C ILE A 171 5.06 5.34 -1.37
N PHE A 172 6.01 5.99 -0.70
CA PHE A 172 5.86 6.39 0.68
C PHE A 172 5.65 7.90 0.75
N GLY A 173 4.59 8.28 1.44
CA GLY A 173 4.26 9.66 1.75
C GLY A 173 5.18 10.23 2.81
N GLU A 174 5.17 11.55 2.92
CA GLU A 174 5.89 12.26 3.97
C GLU A 174 5.46 11.77 5.37
N ASN A 175 6.44 11.58 6.26
CA ASN A 175 6.29 11.10 7.63
C ASN A 175 5.66 9.71 7.78
N SER A 176 5.45 8.99 6.67
CA SER A 176 4.96 7.61 6.72
C SER A 176 5.98 6.66 7.33
N LEU A 177 5.45 5.59 7.93
CA LEU A 177 6.25 4.51 8.51
C LEU A 177 5.81 3.17 7.90
N THR A 178 6.75 2.47 7.31
CA THR A 178 6.54 1.09 6.85
C THR A 178 7.48 0.19 7.64
N ASN A 179 6.94 -0.78 8.37
CA ASN A 179 7.69 -1.85 9.01
C ASN A 179 7.60 -3.10 8.13
N VAL A 180 8.74 -3.66 7.76
CA VAL A 180 8.81 -4.93 7.04
C VAL A 180 9.70 -5.91 7.81
N MET A 181 9.30 -7.17 7.89
CA MET A 181 10.23 -8.21 8.34
C MET A 181 11.21 -8.50 7.21
N ASN A 182 10.72 -8.92 6.04
CA ASN A 182 11.54 -9.20 4.87
C ASN A 182 11.24 -8.24 3.72
N LEU A 183 12.29 -7.86 3.01
CA LEU A 183 12.20 -7.03 1.81
C LEU A 183 12.85 -7.76 0.64
N ILE A 184 12.10 -8.00 -0.42
CA ILE A 184 12.61 -8.70 -1.61
C ILE A 184 12.33 -7.84 -2.81
N SER A 185 13.39 -7.46 -3.53
CA SER A 185 13.25 -6.74 -4.78
C SER A 185 14.32 -7.12 -5.78
N SER A 186 13.88 -7.44 -6.99
CA SER A 186 14.75 -7.67 -8.14
C SER A 186 14.79 -6.52 -9.13
N SER A 187 14.09 -5.42 -8.79
CA SER A 187 13.80 -4.32 -9.70
C SER A 187 14.40 -3.01 -9.19
N ASP A 188 14.93 -2.21 -10.11
CA ASP A 188 15.69 -1.01 -9.79
C ASP A 188 14.78 0.19 -9.50
N ASN A 189 15.03 0.91 -8.41
CA ASN A 189 14.38 2.16 -8.00
C ASN A 189 12.86 2.07 -7.88
N ARG A 190 12.35 1.02 -7.21
CA ARG A 190 10.91 0.76 -7.08
C ARG A 190 10.25 1.44 -5.89
N ILE A 191 11.02 1.76 -4.85
CA ILE A 191 10.54 2.56 -3.73
C ILE A 191 10.78 4.04 -4.05
N ILE A 192 9.73 4.85 -3.94
CA ILE A 192 9.75 6.27 -4.27
C ILE A 192 9.24 7.05 -3.06
N VAL A 193 9.99 8.09 -2.67
CA VAL A 193 9.57 9.07 -1.66
C VAL A 193 9.60 10.44 -2.35
N PRO A 194 8.46 10.93 -2.87
CA PRO A 194 8.44 12.12 -3.71
C PRO A 194 8.84 13.40 -2.98
N GLN A 195 8.45 13.50 -1.70
CA GLN A 195 8.64 14.69 -0.87
C GLN A 195 8.79 14.30 0.61
N GLY A 196 9.27 15.23 1.42
CA GLY A 196 9.48 15.03 2.86
C GLY A 196 10.49 13.91 3.14
N SER A 197 10.32 13.22 4.27
CA SER A 197 11.08 12.03 4.63
C SER A 197 10.12 10.88 4.96
N ALA A 198 10.46 9.66 4.57
CA ALA A 198 9.70 8.46 4.91
C ALA A 198 10.61 7.38 5.51
N LYS A 199 10.07 6.59 6.42
CA LYS A 199 10.84 5.59 7.18
C LYS A 199 10.45 4.17 6.75
N LEU A 200 11.45 3.36 6.42
CA LEU A 200 11.31 1.92 6.20
C LEU A 200 12.14 1.17 7.24
N ASN A 201 11.47 0.59 8.21
CA ASN A 201 12.08 -0.27 9.21
C ASN A 201 12.11 -1.71 8.70
N GLN A 202 13.28 -2.33 8.68
CA GLN A 202 13.49 -3.67 8.12
C GLN A 202 14.16 -4.56 9.16
N THR A 203 13.49 -5.60 9.65
CA THR A 203 13.96 -6.38 10.83
C THR A 203 14.56 -7.75 10.54
N GLY A 204 14.10 -8.45 9.49
CA GLY A 204 14.60 -9.74 8.99
C GLY A 204 15.67 -9.59 7.91
N TYR A 205 15.45 -10.08 6.69
CA TYR A 205 16.41 -9.88 5.59
C TYR A 205 15.92 -8.95 4.48
N ALA A 206 16.84 -8.26 3.82
CA ALA A 206 16.64 -7.55 2.58
C ALA A 206 17.39 -8.26 1.44
N GLN A 207 16.67 -8.85 0.49
CA GLN A 207 17.23 -9.47 -0.71
C GLN A 207 17.07 -8.53 -1.91
N LEU A 208 18.14 -7.81 -2.24
CA LEU A 208 18.12 -6.73 -3.22
C LEU A 208 19.14 -6.99 -4.33
N SER A 209 18.67 -7.38 -5.53
CA SER A 209 19.57 -7.59 -6.68
C SER A 209 19.85 -6.33 -7.49
N LYS A 210 19.15 -5.22 -7.19
CA LYS A 210 19.29 -3.88 -7.76
C LYS A 210 19.14 -2.80 -6.66
N SER A 211 19.32 -1.53 -7.01
CA SER A 211 19.11 -0.44 -6.05
C SER A 211 17.63 -0.35 -5.71
N LEU A 212 17.30 -0.31 -4.42
CA LEU A 212 15.92 -0.24 -3.95
C LEU A 212 15.24 1.09 -4.34
N THR A 213 15.98 2.20 -4.19
CA THR A 213 15.47 3.55 -4.43
C THR A 213 16.54 4.49 -4.99
N ALA A 214 16.08 5.46 -5.79
CA ALA A 214 16.85 6.64 -6.17
C ALA A 214 16.52 7.85 -5.29
N SER A 215 15.58 7.73 -4.35
CA SER A 215 15.18 8.83 -3.47
C SER A 215 16.10 8.93 -2.26
N LYS A 216 16.64 10.12 -2.04
CA LYS A 216 17.40 10.46 -0.82
C LYS A 216 16.50 10.67 0.41
N ASN A 217 15.19 10.81 0.16
CA ASN A 217 14.18 11.06 1.19
C ASN A 217 13.74 9.78 1.91
N LEU A 218 14.21 8.61 1.45
CA LEU A 218 13.98 7.36 2.15
C LEU A 218 15.02 7.18 3.26
N VAL A 219 14.55 6.96 4.48
CA VAL A 219 15.37 6.55 5.62
C VAL A 219 15.14 5.07 5.88
N ILE A 220 16.19 4.27 5.71
CA ILE A 220 16.21 2.86 6.08
C ILE A 220 16.64 2.74 7.53
N CYS A 221 15.89 1.93 8.26
CA CYS A 221 16.09 1.65 9.66
C CYS A 221 16.25 0.15 9.87
N PRO A 222 17.46 -0.39 9.71
CA PRO A 222 17.72 -1.80 9.93
C PRO A 222 17.49 -2.18 11.40
N GLY A 223 16.77 -3.28 11.64
CA GLY A 223 16.70 -3.91 12.96
C GLY A 223 18.05 -4.49 13.38
N SER A 224 18.21 -4.82 14.66
CA SER A 224 19.47 -5.39 15.18
C SER A 224 19.86 -6.72 14.53
N ALA A 225 18.87 -7.49 14.05
CA ALA A 225 19.04 -8.75 13.34
C ALA A 225 18.89 -8.61 11.81
N SER A 226 18.89 -7.37 11.29
CA SER A 226 18.74 -7.11 9.86
C SER A 226 19.93 -7.64 9.07
N GLU A 227 19.64 -8.35 7.98
CA GLU A 227 20.65 -8.84 7.05
C GLU A 227 20.41 -8.32 5.63
N LEU A 228 21.43 -7.70 5.01
CA LEU A 228 21.39 -7.40 3.58
C LEU A 228 21.97 -8.57 2.78
N ARG A 229 21.11 -9.28 2.05
CA ARG A 229 21.48 -10.36 1.13
C ARG A 229 21.58 -9.82 -0.29
N ALA A 230 22.77 -9.32 -0.65
CA ALA A 230 23.05 -8.89 -2.01
C ALA A 230 23.32 -10.12 -2.90
N LEU A 231 22.50 -10.31 -3.96
CA LEU A 231 22.65 -11.45 -4.89
C LEU A 231 23.67 -11.22 -6.01
N SER A 232 24.37 -10.08 -6.07
CA SER A 232 25.45 -9.89 -7.04
C SER A 232 26.53 -8.94 -6.53
N LYS A 233 27.79 -9.24 -6.87
CA LYS A 233 28.98 -8.46 -6.48
C LYS A 233 29.02 -7.03 -7.03
N ASN A 234 28.16 -6.69 -8.00
CA ASN A 234 28.15 -5.38 -8.65
C ASN A 234 26.73 -4.78 -8.68
N ILE A 235 26.44 -3.89 -7.72
CA ILE A 235 25.32 -2.91 -7.71
C ILE A 235 23.93 -3.47 -7.33
N GLY A 236 23.77 -3.88 -6.07
CA GLY A 236 22.47 -4.04 -5.40
C GLY A 236 22.52 -3.47 -3.98
N GLY A 237 21.37 -3.10 -3.39
CA GLY A 237 21.31 -2.54 -2.03
C GLY A 237 20.25 -1.44 -1.87
N TYR A 238 20.35 -0.64 -0.81
CA TYR A 238 19.37 0.41 -0.51
C TYR A 238 19.40 1.62 -1.46
N GLY A 239 20.37 1.69 -2.39
CA GLY A 239 20.45 2.77 -3.37
C GLY A 239 20.83 4.10 -2.73
N LYS A 240 20.05 5.17 -3.02
CA LYS A 240 20.31 6.52 -2.50
C LYS A 240 19.67 6.81 -1.13
N ALA A 241 19.04 5.82 -0.50
CA ALA A 241 18.45 6.00 0.82
C ALA A 241 19.51 6.32 1.88
N THR A 242 19.14 7.12 2.89
CA THR A 242 19.94 7.24 4.11
C THR A 242 19.71 6.00 4.97
N VAL A 243 20.77 5.28 5.32
CA VAL A 243 20.68 4.06 6.14
C VAL A 243 21.21 4.38 7.53
N LEU A 244 20.39 4.21 8.56
CA LEU A 244 20.80 4.38 9.96
C LEU A 244 21.55 3.14 10.47
N GLU A 245 22.40 3.31 11.48
CA GLU A 245 23.17 2.20 12.04
C GLU A 245 22.29 1.14 12.72
N LYS A 246 21.29 1.54 13.53
CA LYS A 246 20.30 0.65 14.16
C LYS A 246 18.98 1.35 14.47
N GLY A 247 17.90 0.80 13.92
CA GLY A 247 16.53 1.15 14.21
C GLY A 247 16.12 2.57 13.83
N CYS A 248 14.83 2.76 13.61
CA CYS A 248 14.23 4.08 13.66
C CYS A 248 13.85 4.28 15.12
N GLN A 249 14.78 4.71 15.97
CA GLN A 249 14.33 5.36 17.20
C GLN A 249 13.36 6.45 16.77
N ILE A 250 12.17 6.48 17.36
CA ILE A 250 11.14 7.48 17.10
C ILE A 250 11.64 8.78 17.73
N SER A 251 12.78 9.30 17.27
CA SER A 251 13.18 10.64 17.62
C SER A 251 12.15 11.56 16.96
N PRO A 252 11.47 12.43 17.73
CA PRO A 252 10.52 13.35 17.16
C PRO A 252 11.24 14.12 16.06
N ILE A 253 10.68 14.08 14.86
CA ILE A 253 11.20 14.85 13.73
C ILE A 253 11.25 16.30 14.22
N PRO A 254 12.43 16.94 14.26
CA PRO A 254 12.50 18.36 14.59
C PRO A 254 11.60 19.08 13.60
N ARG A 255 10.61 19.81 14.11
CA ARG A 255 9.76 20.69 13.29
C ARG A 255 10.60 21.76 12.62
#